data_AF-A0A0D6EIQ0-F1
#
_entry.id   AF-A0A0D6EIQ0-F1
#
_cell.length_a   1.000
_cell.length_b   1.000
_cell.length_c   1.000
_cell.angle_alpha   90.00
_cell.angle_beta   90.00
_cell.angle_gamma   90.00
#
_symmetry.space_group_name_H-M   'P 1'
#
loop_
_entity.id
_entity.type
_entity.pdbx_description
1 polymer ?
#
loop_
_entity_poly.entity_id
_entity_poly.type
_entity_poly.pdbx_seq_one_letter_code
_entity_poly.pdbx_strand_id
1 'polypeptide(L)'
;MSEASTSTSQPQPQVDPAKQQALAAYRKLKEHEELDANLKKIRLSLRDLEKDYDKSEDDIKALQSVGQIVGEVLKQLDEERFIVKASSGPRYVVGCRSAVPKDKLKNGVRVSLDMTTLTIMRILPREVDPLVYNMTMEDPKGASFAGVGGLGDQIRELREARQSPYTRQLSADMASITGH
;
A
#
# COMPACT_ATOMS: atom_id res chain seq x y z
N MET A 1 -37.39 98.66 8.72
CA MET A 1 -37.27 97.68 9.81
C MET A 1 -37.90 96.41 9.27
N SER A 2 -37.21 95.56 8.49
CA SER A 2 -35.97 94.81 8.81
C SER A 2 -36.27 93.87 9.98
N GLU A 3 -36.19 92.54 9.90
CA GLU A 3 -35.15 91.72 9.26
C GLU A 3 -35.68 90.36 8.75
N ALA A 4 -34.94 89.80 7.79
CA ALA A 4 -35.25 88.63 6.99
C ALA A 4 -34.96 87.31 7.71
N SER A 5 -35.84 86.34 7.50
CA SER A 5 -35.63 84.93 7.77
C SER A 5 -34.52 84.38 6.87
N THR A 6 -33.46 83.80 7.45
CA THR A 6 -32.54 82.92 6.72
C THR A 6 -32.40 81.63 7.51
N SER A 7 -33.28 80.67 7.25
CA SER A 7 -33.10 79.28 7.64
C SER A 7 -32.25 78.58 6.59
N THR A 8 -30.98 78.37 6.93
CA THR A 8 -30.03 77.53 6.18
C THR A 8 -30.58 76.10 6.11
N SER A 9 -31.16 75.72 4.97
CA SER A 9 -31.49 74.33 4.65
C SER A 9 -30.22 73.60 4.23
N GLN A 10 -29.75 72.68 5.05
CA GLN A 10 -28.73 71.71 4.65
C GLN A 10 -29.30 70.84 3.52
N PRO A 11 -28.53 70.59 2.44
CA PRO A 11 -28.99 69.71 1.37
C PRO A 11 -28.96 68.26 1.88
N GLN A 12 -30.13 67.70 2.14
CA GLN A 12 -30.28 66.25 2.28
C GLN A 12 -29.91 65.60 0.93
N PRO A 13 -29.00 64.61 0.89
CA PRO A 13 -28.69 63.93 -0.35
C PRO A 13 -29.92 63.12 -0.78
N GLN A 14 -30.64 63.61 -1.78
CA GLN A 14 -31.63 62.82 -2.51
C GLN A 14 -30.86 61.68 -3.20
N VAL A 15 -30.88 60.51 -2.58
CA VAL A 15 -30.23 59.33 -3.14
C VAL A 15 -31.12 58.84 -4.27
N ASP A 16 -30.66 58.97 -5.51
CA ASP A 16 -31.40 58.52 -6.69
C ASP A 16 -31.88 57.07 -6.50
N PRO A 17 -33.14 56.74 -6.83
CA PRO A 17 -33.70 55.40 -6.62
C PRO A 17 -32.90 54.32 -7.38
N ALA A 18 -32.31 54.67 -8.52
CA ALA A 18 -31.39 53.80 -9.26
C ALA A 18 -30.09 53.53 -8.49
N LYS A 19 -29.57 54.51 -7.76
CA LYS A 19 -28.37 54.39 -6.92
C LYS A 19 -28.64 53.53 -5.68
N GLN A 20 -29.83 53.65 -5.08
CA GLN A 20 -30.26 52.75 -3.99
C GLN A 20 -30.42 51.29 -4.45
N GLN A 21 -31.00 51.05 -5.64
CA GLN A 21 -31.09 49.70 -6.20
C GLN A 21 -29.72 49.11 -6.54
N ALA A 22 -28.80 49.89 -7.11
CA ALA A 22 -27.43 49.46 -7.38
C ALA A 22 -26.67 49.08 -6.09
N LEU A 23 -26.83 49.87 -5.03
CA LEU A 23 -26.23 49.58 -3.72
C LEU A 23 -26.83 48.32 -3.07
N ALA A 24 -28.14 48.08 -3.22
CA ALA A 24 -28.79 46.88 -2.74
C ALA A 24 -28.34 45.62 -3.51
N ALA A 25 -28.16 45.73 -4.83
CA ALA A 25 -27.62 44.66 -5.65
C ALA A 25 -26.16 44.32 -5.26
N TYR A 26 -25.34 45.34 -5.00
CA TYR A 26 -23.97 45.16 -4.51
C TYR A 26 -23.91 44.47 -3.13
N ARG A 27 -24.83 44.80 -2.22
CA ARG A 27 -24.93 44.11 -0.91
C ARG A 27 -25.26 42.63 -1.07
N LYS A 28 -26.23 42.28 -1.92
CA LYS A 28 -26.57 40.89 -2.23
C LYS A 28 -25.38 40.13 -2.85
N LEU A 29 -24.63 40.76 -3.75
CA LEU A 29 -23.44 40.15 -4.34
C LEU A 29 -22.39 39.80 -3.28
N LYS A 30 -22.15 40.71 -2.33
CA LYS A 30 -21.23 40.48 -1.22
C LYS A 30 -21.70 39.35 -0.30
N GLU A 31 -23.00 39.28 -0.01
CA GLU A 31 -23.59 38.16 0.75
C GLU A 31 -23.41 36.81 0.03
N HIS A 32 -23.62 36.78 -1.29
CA HIS A 32 -23.37 35.58 -2.09
C HIS A 32 -21.91 35.14 -2.06
N GLU A 33 -20.97 36.09 -2.14
CA GLU A 33 -19.53 35.80 -2.04
C GLU A 33 -19.15 35.19 -0.68
N GLU A 34 -19.71 35.72 0.41
CA GLU A 34 -19.49 35.20 1.77
C GLU A 34 -20.08 33.78 1.93
N LEU A 35 -21.27 33.52 1.37
CA LEU A 35 -21.90 32.20 1.36
C LEU A 35 -21.10 31.19 0.54
N ASP A 36 -20.58 31.57 -0.63
CA ASP A 36 -19.75 30.70 -1.46
C ASP A 36 -18.43 30.35 -0.77
N ALA A 37 -17.81 31.32 -0.09
CA ALA A 37 -16.62 31.07 0.72
C ALA A 37 -16.91 30.11 1.87
N ASN A 38 -18.07 30.24 2.54
CA ASN A 38 -18.49 29.33 3.60
C ASN A 38 -18.79 27.92 3.06
N LEU A 39 -19.51 27.81 1.94
CA LEU A 39 -19.76 26.54 1.26
C LEU A 39 -18.45 25.83 0.87
N LYS A 40 -17.46 26.58 0.39
CA LYS A 40 -16.14 26.01 0.06
C LYS A 40 -15.42 25.49 1.30
N LYS A 41 -15.45 26.22 2.42
CA LYS A 41 -14.89 25.77 3.70
C LYS A 41 -15.57 24.49 4.19
N ILE A 42 -16.90 24.46 4.20
CA ILE A 42 -17.68 23.30 4.64
C ILE A 42 -17.40 22.09 3.74
N ARG A 43 -17.29 22.27 2.42
CA ARG A 43 -16.95 21.17 1.49
C ARG A 43 -15.55 20.62 1.73
N LEU A 44 -14.58 21.47 2.06
CA LEU A 44 -13.24 21.02 2.39
C LEU A 44 -13.23 20.26 3.72
N SER A 45 -13.87 20.80 4.76
CA SER A 45 -13.98 20.11 6.05
C SER A 45 -14.72 18.79 5.94
N LEU A 46 -15.74 18.69 5.08
CA LEU A 46 -16.48 17.44 4.86
C LEU A 46 -15.57 16.39 4.23
N ARG A 47 -14.78 16.75 3.22
CA ARG A 47 -13.81 15.82 2.60
C ARG A 47 -12.73 15.37 3.57
N ASP A 48 -12.25 16.26 4.42
CA ASP A 48 -11.22 15.89 5.39
C ASP A 48 -11.82 14.98 6.48
N LEU A 49 -13.05 15.26 6.93
CA LEU A 49 -13.76 14.41 7.88
C LEU A 49 -14.12 13.04 7.28
N GLU A 50 -14.46 12.97 5.99
CA GLU A 50 -14.71 11.72 5.27
C GLU A 50 -13.44 10.86 5.21
N LYS A 51 -12.29 11.46 4.88
CA LYS A 51 -11.00 10.73 4.92
C LYS A 51 -10.66 10.21 6.32
N ASP A 52 -10.93 10.99 7.35
CA ASP A 52 -10.65 10.57 8.73
C ASP A 52 -11.64 9.49 9.20
N TYR A 53 -12.89 9.57 8.74
CA TYR A 53 -13.87 8.51 8.91
C TYR A 53 -13.40 7.21 8.25
N ASP A 54 -13.01 7.26 6.98
CA ASP A 54 -12.53 6.09 6.24
C ASP A 54 -11.32 5.45 6.92
N LYS A 55 -10.34 6.25 7.36
CA LYS A 55 -9.20 5.75 8.15
C LYS A 55 -9.65 5.07 9.43
N SER A 56 -10.56 5.70 10.18
CA SER A 56 -11.04 5.12 11.44
C SER A 56 -11.82 3.83 11.23
N GLU A 57 -12.56 3.73 10.13
CA GLU A 57 -13.28 2.53 9.75
C GLU A 57 -12.32 1.40 9.34
N ASP A 58 -11.28 1.72 8.58
CA ASP A 58 -10.21 0.78 8.19
C ASP A 58 -9.42 0.30 9.42
N ASP A 59 -9.14 1.18 10.38
CA ASP A 59 -8.48 0.81 11.64
C ASP A 59 -9.35 -0.16 12.46
N ILE A 60 -10.67 0.07 12.54
CA ILE A 60 -11.60 -0.85 13.21
C ILE A 60 -11.64 -2.21 12.49
N LYS A 61 -11.70 -2.22 11.16
CA LYS A 61 -11.65 -3.45 10.36
C LYS A 61 -10.33 -4.20 10.57
N ALA A 62 -9.22 -3.48 10.67
CA ALA A 62 -7.92 -4.07 10.96
C ALA A 62 -7.88 -4.70 12.37
N LEU A 63 -8.48 -4.06 13.38
CA LEU A 63 -8.57 -4.61 14.74
C LEU A 63 -9.44 -5.86 14.85
N GLN A 64 -10.45 -6.01 13.98
CA GLN A 64 -11.27 -7.22 13.91
C GLN A 64 -10.53 -8.40 13.27
N SER A 65 -9.38 -8.17 12.64
CA SER A 65 -8.60 -9.25 12.06
C SER A 65 -8.04 -10.15 13.17
N VAL A 66 -8.41 -11.42 13.12
CA VAL A 66 -7.86 -12.43 14.04
C VAL A 66 -6.45 -12.80 13.63
N GLY A 67 -5.56 -12.90 14.62
CA GLY A 67 -4.20 -13.37 14.39
C GLY A 67 -4.18 -14.79 13.83
N GLN A 68 -3.26 -15.05 12.90
CA GLN A 68 -3.02 -16.38 12.36
C GLN A 68 -1.65 -16.88 12.85
N ILE A 69 -1.59 -18.13 13.31
CA ILE A 69 -0.33 -18.76 13.72
C ILE A 69 0.38 -19.27 12.47
N VAL A 70 1.68 -19.03 12.37
CA VAL A 70 2.49 -19.59 11.29
C VAL A 70 2.99 -20.98 11.67
N GLY A 71 2.91 -21.92 10.73
CA GLY A 71 3.40 -23.28 10.90
C GLY A 71 3.98 -23.88 9.62
N GLU A 72 4.59 -25.04 9.77
CA GLU A 72 5.17 -25.82 8.67
C GLU A 72 4.49 -27.19 8.59
N VAL A 73 4.05 -27.57 7.39
CA VAL A 73 3.44 -28.88 7.15
C VAL A 73 4.53 -29.95 7.20
N LEU A 74 4.41 -30.89 8.14
CA LEU A 74 5.36 -31.99 8.28
C LEU A 74 4.98 -33.16 7.37
N LYS A 75 3.74 -33.62 7.47
CA LYS A 75 3.25 -34.81 6.77
C LYS A 75 1.73 -34.77 6.66
N GLN A 76 1.20 -35.22 5.52
CA GLN A 76 -0.22 -35.50 5.36
C GLN A 76 -0.57 -36.83 6.03
N LEU A 77 -1.59 -36.85 6.89
CA LEU A 77 -2.08 -38.07 7.52
C LEU A 77 -3.23 -38.65 6.68
N ASP A 78 -4.20 -37.80 6.35
CA ASP A 78 -5.38 -38.13 5.55
C ASP A 78 -5.65 -37.01 4.53
N GLU A 79 -6.67 -37.16 3.70
CA GLU A 79 -7.09 -36.12 2.74
C GLU A 79 -7.52 -34.81 3.42
N GLU A 80 -7.96 -34.86 4.68
CA GLU A 80 -8.46 -33.71 5.44
C GLU A 80 -7.57 -33.33 6.61
N ARG A 81 -6.68 -34.23 7.06
CA ARG A 81 -5.86 -34.07 8.26
C ARG A 81 -4.37 -34.01 7.93
N PHE A 82 -3.72 -32.98 8.45
CA PHE A 82 -2.30 -32.73 8.24
C PHE A 82 -1.59 -32.57 9.58
N ILE A 83 -0.35 -33.03 9.67
CA ILE A 83 0.52 -32.76 10.81
C ILE A 83 1.26 -31.46 10.52
N VAL A 84 1.06 -30.46 11.37
CA VAL A 84 1.72 -29.16 11.27
C VAL A 84 2.54 -28.92 12.52
N LYS A 85 3.78 -28.45 12.33
CA LYS A 85 4.61 -27.91 13.41
C LYS A 85 4.31 -26.42 13.52
N ALA A 86 3.72 -26.00 14.64
CA ALA A 86 3.55 -24.58 14.90
C ALA A 86 4.93 -23.92 15.08
N SER A 87 5.05 -22.64 14.72
CA SER A 87 6.27 -21.87 15.02
C SER A 87 6.60 -21.85 16.52
N SER A 88 5.59 -22.04 17.38
CA SER A 88 5.77 -22.21 18.83
C SER A 88 6.51 -23.48 19.24
N GLY A 89 6.66 -24.48 18.35
CA GLY A 89 7.36 -25.75 18.62
C GLY A 89 6.47 -27.01 18.64
N PRO A 90 5.27 -27.01 19.27
CA PRO A 90 4.41 -28.18 19.31
C PRO A 90 3.93 -28.65 17.93
N ARG A 91 3.61 -29.94 17.83
CA ARG A 91 3.04 -30.56 16.63
C ARG A 91 1.55 -30.79 16.86
N TYR A 92 0.73 -30.31 15.93
CA TYR A 92 -0.71 -30.46 15.95
C TYR A 92 -1.18 -31.25 14.74
N VAL A 93 -2.24 -32.05 14.94
CA VAL A 93 -3.01 -32.62 13.84
C VAL A 93 -4.13 -31.64 13.54
N VAL A 94 -4.10 -31.07 12.34
CA VAL A 94 -4.97 -29.95 11.95
C VAL A 94 -5.78 -30.29 10.71
N GLY A 95 -7.00 -29.74 10.66
CA GLY A 95 -7.87 -29.84 9.50
C GLY A 95 -7.46 -28.85 8.40
N CYS A 96 -7.70 -29.22 7.15
CA CYS A 96 -7.57 -28.32 6.01
C CYS A 96 -8.92 -27.70 5.61
N ARG A 97 -8.96 -26.39 5.38
CA ARG A 97 -10.13 -25.72 4.80
C ARG A 97 -10.27 -26.10 3.32
N SER A 98 -11.49 -26.40 2.87
CA SER A 98 -11.79 -26.78 1.48
C SER A 98 -11.39 -25.74 0.42
N ALA A 99 -11.25 -24.46 0.80
CA ALA A 99 -10.78 -23.40 -0.09
C ALA A 99 -9.28 -23.47 -0.43
N VAL A 100 -8.49 -24.25 0.33
CA VAL A 100 -7.04 -24.36 0.12
C VAL A 100 -6.75 -25.53 -0.83
N PRO A 101 -5.95 -25.33 -1.88
CA PRO A 101 -5.58 -26.40 -2.81
C PRO A 101 -4.68 -27.43 -2.11
N LYS A 102 -5.21 -28.65 -1.92
CA LYS A 102 -4.52 -29.76 -1.24
C LYS A 102 -3.24 -30.20 -1.98
N ASP A 103 -3.19 -30.06 -3.30
CA ASP A 103 -2.04 -30.45 -4.13
C ASP A 103 -0.75 -29.67 -3.82
N LYS A 104 -0.92 -28.46 -3.28
CA LYS A 104 0.19 -27.57 -2.91
C LYS A 104 0.64 -27.78 -1.46
N LEU A 105 -0.12 -28.50 -0.65
CA LEU A 105 0.21 -28.80 0.75
C LEU A 105 1.19 -29.99 0.81
N LYS A 106 2.44 -29.72 0.42
CA LYS A 106 3.54 -30.67 0.53
C LYS A 106 4.30 -30.47 1.83
N ASN A 107 5.07 -31.49 2.20
CA ASN A 107 5.96 -31.45 3.35
C ASN A 107 6.96 -30.28 3.18
N GLY A 108 7.15 -29.50 4.24
CA GLY A 108 8.03 -28.33 4.26
C GLY A 108 7.41 -27.03 3.75
N VAL A 109 6.11 -27.04 3.42
CA VAL A 109 5.38 -25.82 3.03
C VAL A 109 4.95 -25.05 4.26
N ARG A 110 5.16 -23.73 4.22
CA ARG A 110 4.72 -22.79 5.25
C ARG A 110 3.22 -22.52 5.08
N VAL A 111 2.46 -22.62 6.16
CA VAL A 111 1.01 -22.42 6.17
C VAL A 111 0.63 -21.52 7.33
N SER A 112 -0.52 -20.86 7.21
CA SER A 112 -1.13 -20.18 8.34
C SER A 112 -2.27 -21.01 8.91
N LEU A 113 -2.29 -21.06 10.23
CA LEU A 113 -3.29 -21.71 11.04
C LEU A 113 -4.16 -20.64 11.70
N ASP A 114 -5.44 -20.93 11.85
CA ASP A 114 -6.32 -20.12 12.68
C ASP A 114 -5.93 -20.24 14.17
N MET A 115 -5.94 -19.14 14.92
CA MET A 115 -5.55 -19.13 16.34
C MET A 115 -6.50 -19.96 17.21
N THR A 116 -7.79 -19.98 16.88
CA THR A 116 -8.82 -20.63 17.71
C THR A 116 -9.01 -22.11 17.38
N THR A 117 -9.10 -22.43 16.09
CA THR A 117 -9.41 -23.80 15.62
C THR A 117 -8.17 -24.58 15.16
N LEU A 118 -7.02 -23.92 15.06
CA LEU A 118 -5.78 -24.47 14.49
C LEU A 118 -5.99 -25.06 13.08
N THR A 119 -6.95 -24.55 12.30
CA THR A 119 -7.21 -25.03 10.93
C THR A 119 -6.33 -24.32 9.90
N ILE A 120 -5.92 -25.03 8.84
CA ILE A 120 -5.12 -24.44 7.76
C ILE A 120 -6.00 -23.47 6.96
N MET A 121 -5.67 -22.18 7.01
CA MET A 121 -6.40 -21.13 6.31
C MET A 121 -5.82 -20.82 4.92
N ARG A 122 -4.50 -20.66 4.82
CA ARG A 122 -3.82 -20.33 3.55
C ARG A 122 -2.37 -20.81 3.56
N ILE A 123 -1.82 -20.95 2.35
CA ILE A 123 -0.41 -21.28 2.13
C ILE A 123 0.38 -19.98 2.11
N LEU A 124 1.50 -19.94 2.81
CA LEU A 124 2.41 -18.79 2.84
C LEU A 124 3.63 -19.07 1.96
N PRO A 125 4.17 -18.06 1.28
CA PRO A 125 5.46 -18.17 0.61
C PRO A 125 6.58 -18.44 1.63
N ARG A 126 7.70 -18.94 1.14
CA ARG A 126 8.90 -19.14 1.97
C ARG A 126 9.37 -17.79 2.51
N GLU A 127 9.70 -17.77 3.80
CA GLU A 127 10.38 -16.64 4.41
C GLU A 127 11.81 -16.59 3.92
N VAL A 128 12.25 -15.41 3.52
CA VAL A 128 13.68 -15.11 3.38
C VAL A 128 14.06 -14.32 4.62
N ASP A 129 15.15 -14.72 5.27
CA ASP A 129 15.68 -14.01 6.42
C ASP A 129 15.98 -12.55 6.03
N PRO A 130 15.54 -11.55 6.81
CA PRO A 130 15.84 -10.14 6.53
C PRO A 130 17.35 -9.87 6.40
N LEU A 131 18.22 -10.62 7.06
CA LEU A 131 19.67 -10.48 6.89
C LEU A 131 20.12 -10.87 5.48
N VAL A 132 19.59 -11.97 4.96
CA VAL A 132 19.86 -12.43 3.58
C VAL A 132 19.23 -11.46 2.57
N TYR A 133 18.02 -10.97 2.85
CA TYR A 133 17.36 -9.97 2.02
C TYR A 133 18.21 -8.70 1.89
N ASN A 134 18.75 -8.20 3.01
CA ASN A 134 19.63 -7.04 3.00
C ASN A 134 20.90 -7.30 2.19
N MET A 135 21.53 -8.48 2.33
CA MET A 135 22.70 -8.87 1.54
C MET A 135 22.42 -8.93 0.04
N THR A 136 21.20 -9.30 -0.38
CA THR A 136 20.83 -9.31 -1.80
C THR A 136 20.48 -7.94 -2.37
N MET A 137 19.98 -7.02 -1.54
CA MET A 137 19.65 -5.66 -1.96
C MET A 137 20.85 -4.70 -1.93
N GLU A 138 21.87 -5.02 -1.14
CA GLU A 138 23.11 -4.27 -1.09
C GLU A 138 23.90 -4.50 -2.39
N ASP A 139 23.63 -3.69 -3.40
CA ASP A 139 24.40 -3.66 -4.64
C ASP A 139 25.61 -2.70 -4.46
N PRO A 140 26.86 -3.22 -4.40
CA PRO A 140 28.04 -2.37 -4.39
C PRO A 140 28.22 -1.75 -5.79
N LYS A 141 27.51 -0.65 -6.03
CA LYS A 141 27.60 0.10 -7.28
C LYS A 141 29.04 0.53 -7.54
N GLY A 142 29.63 0.03 -8.62
CA GLY A 142 30.78 0.66 -9.28
C GLY A 142 32.01 -0.20 -9.53
N ALA A 143 32.07 -1.45 -9.07
CA ALA A 143 33.21 -2.32 -9.36
C ALA A 143 33.07 -2.97 -10.76
N SER A 144 33.71 -2.36 -11.77
CA SER A 144 33.85 -3.00 -13.09
C SER A 144 35.10 -3.87 -13.13
N PHE A 145 35.03 -5.04 -13.80
CA PHE A 145 36.19 -5.93 -13.98
C PHE A 145 37.34 -5.25 -14.75
N ALA A 146 37.07 -4.18 -15.49
CA ALA A 146 38.08 -3.38 -16.18
C ALA A 146 38.93 -2.52 -15.23
N GLY A 147 38.43 -2.22 -14.02
CA GLY A 147 39.16 -1.47 -13.00
C GLY A 147 40.14 -2.32 -12.17
N VAL A 148 40.16 -3.64 -12.37
CA VAL A 148 41.02 -4.58 -11.63
C VAL A 148 42.20 -5.00 -12.51
N GLY A 149 43.37 -4.38 -12.30
CA GLY A 149 44.60 -4.69 -13.05
C GLY A 149 45.39 -5.88 -12.49
N GLY A 150 46.09 -6.62 -13.35
CA GLY A 150 47.07 -7.64 -12.94
C GLY A 150 46.54 -9.04 -12.59
N LEU A 151 45.21 -9.24 -12.62
CA LEU A 151 44.54 -10.51 -12.25
C LEU A 151 43.76 -11.14 -13.41
N GLY A 152 44.20 -10.94 -14.65
CA GLY A 152 43.45 -11.34 -15.86
C GLY A 152 43.16 -12.85 -15.95
N ASP A 153 44.14 -13.69 -15.58
CA ASP A 153 43.97 -15.15 -15.60
C ASP A 153 42.96 -15.62 -14.55
N GLN A 154 42.99 -15.06 -13.34
CA GLN A 154 42.02 -15.38 -12.28
C GLN A 154 40.61 -14.88 -12.61
N ILE A 155 40.49 -13.70 -13.25
CA ILE A 155 39.19 -13.19 -13.73
C ILE A 155 38.61 -14.11 -14.81
N ARG A 156 39.45 -14.67 -15.70
CA ARG A 156 39.04 -15.65 -16.71
C ARG A 156 38.56 -16.95 -16.07
N GLU A 157 39.33 -17.51 -15.14
CA GLU A 157 38.97 -18.74 -14.42
C GLU A 157 37.65 -18.59 -13.65
N LEU A 158 37.45 -17.46 -12.96
CA LEU A 158 36.20 -17.17 -12.25
C LEU A 158 35.00 -16.99 -13.19
N ARG A 159 35.21 -16.37 -14.36
CA ARG A 159 34.17 -16.23 -15.40
C ARG A 159 33.78 -17.59 -15.94
N GLU A 160 34.74 -18.46 -16.22
CA GLU A 160 34.48 -19.83 -16.67
C GLU A 160 33.73 -20.63 -15.60
N ALA A 161 34.16 -20.58 -14.34
CA ALA A 161 33.50 -21.32 -13.25
C ALA A 161 32.04 -20.87 -12.99
N ARG A 162 31.75 -19.55 -13.06
CA ARG A 162 30.41 -19.03 -12.81
C ARG A 162 29.49 -19.15 -14.02
N GLN A 163 30.00 -18.90 -15.23
CA GLN A 163 29.19 -18.69 -16.42
C GLN A 163 29.10 -19.94 -17.31
N SER A 164 30.11 -20.81 -17.29
CA SER A 164 30.10 -22.10 -18.00
C SER A 164 28.97 -23.04 -17.56
N PRO A 165 28.67 -23.27 -16.26
CA PRO A 165 27.58 -24.17 -15.88
C PRO A 165 26.23 -23.68 -16.38
N TYR A 166 25.96 -22.37 -16.31
CA TYR A 166 24.67 -21.79 -16.72
C TYR A 166 24.49 -21.79 -18.24
N THR A 167 25.56 -21.50 -19.00
CA THR A 167 25.52 -21.44 -20.47
C THR A 167 25.48 -22.85 -21.09
N ARG A 168 26.16 -23.82 -20.46
CA ARG A 168 26.15 -25.22 -20.91
C ARG A 168 24.77 -25.88 -20.68
N GLN A 169 24.06 -25.53 -19.61
CA GLN A 169 22.68 -25.98 -19.39
C GLN A 169 21.72 -25.45 -20.45
N LEU A 170 21.75 -24.15 -20.75
CA LEU A 170 20.89 -23.54 -21.77
C LEU A 170 21.14 -24.09 -23.19
N SER A 171 22.39 -24.37 -23.55
CA SER A 171 22.71 -24.98 -24.85
C SER A 171 22.28 -26.45 -24.95
N ALA A 172 22.36 -27.22 -23.85
CA ALA A 172 21.83 -28.58 -23.80
C ALA A 172 20.29 -28.62 -23.91
N ASP A 173 19.60 -27.69 -23.23
CA ASP A 173 18.14 -27.55 -23.32
C ASP A 173 17.70 -27.11 -24.72
N MET A 174 18.42 -26.19 -25.37
CA MET A 174 18.12 -25.79 -26.76
C MET A 174 18.40 -26.89 -27.80
N ALA A 175 19.45 -27.69 -27.59
CA ALA A 175 19.77 -28.81 -28.47
C ALA A 175 18.75 -29.96 -28.36
N SER A 176 18.16 -30.16 -27.18
CA SER A 176 17.08 -31.14 -26.98
C SER A 176 15.73 -30.68 -27.57
N ILE A 177 15.47 -29.38 -27.64
CA ILE A 177 14.27 -28.81 -28.29
C ILE A 177 14.36 -28.84 -29.82
N THR A 178 15.57 -28.77 -30.38
CA THR A 178 15.81 -28.75 -31.84
C THR A 178 16.17 -30.13 -32.43
N GLY A 179 16.23 -31.16 -31.59
CA GLY A 179 16.46 -32.55 -31.99
C GLY A 179 15.16 -33.35 -32.20
N HIS A 180 14.28 -32.87 -33.08
CA HIS A 180 13.26 -33.64 -33.81
C HIS A 180 13.21 -33.12 -35.24
#